data_AF-A0A7N2KVX5-F1
#
_entry.id   AF-A0A7N2KVX5-F1
#
_cell.length_a   1.000
_cell.length_b   1.000
_cell.length_c   1.000
_cell.angle_alpha   90.00
_cell.angle_beta   90.00
_cell.angle_gamma   90.00
#
_symmetry.space_group_name_H-M   'P 1'
#
loop_
_entity.id
_entity.type
_entity.pdbx_description
1 polymer ?
#
loop_
_entity_poly.entity_id
_entity_poly.type
_entity_poly.pdbx_seq_one_letter_code
_entity_poly.pdbx_strand_id
1 'polypeptide(L)'
;MLELSLKLCYYNVDEEGIERRSRPLVAYVSTPRYEGLEFDREIAVKDSKALFKAVEKKLGTDEKTFIHIFSERSRAQLAAIISAYHDMYGHSLKKAVKGETSGLFEYALLTILSCSENPVRYFGKVLSLIILWKIKEAIVELSGTHVSIYVG
;
A
#
# COMPACT_ATOMS: atom_id res chain seq x y z
N MET A 1 3.58 -20.87 -11.56
CA MET A 1 2.99 -20.19 -12.75
C MET A 1 2.67 -18.72 -12.48
N LEU A 2 2.07 -18.33 -11.35
CA LEU A 2 1.80 -16.91 -11.01
C LEU A 2 3.06 -16.02 -10.92
N GLU A 3 4.19 -16.53 -10.41
CA GLU A 3 5.45 -15.77 -10.37
C GLU A 3 6.01 -15.38 -11.75
N LEU A 4 5.82 -16.25 -12.75
CA LEU A 4 6.30 -16.00 -14.12
C LEU A 4 5.38 -15.02 -14.86
N SER A 5 4.08 -15.09 -14.61
CA SER A 5 3.10 -14.14 -15.16
C SER A 5 3.31 -12.73 -14.61
N LEU A 6 3.61 -12.58 -13.31
CA LEU A 6 3.96 -11.29 -12.70
C LEU A 6 5.29 -10.73 -13.25
N LYS A 7 6.31 -11.59 -13.46
CA LYS A 7 7.58 -11.18 -14.09
C LYS A 7 7.43 -10.70 -15.54
N LEU A 8 6.53 -11.29 -16.31
CA LEU A 8 6.27 -10.88 -17.70
C LEU A 8 5.46 -9.58 -17.79
N CYS A 9 4.52 -9.33 -16.88
CA CYS A 9 3.88 -8.01 -16.76
C CYS A 9 4.87 -6.92 -16.33
N TYR A 10 5.95 -7.29 -15.63
CA TYR A 10 6.96 -6.37 -15.11
C TYR A 10 7.96 -5.91 -16.19
N TYR A 11 8.40 -6.80 -17.08
CA TYR A 11 9.39 -6.49 -18.14
C TYR A 11 8.86 -5.59 -19.28
N ASN A 12 7.55 -5.32 -19.33
CA ASN A 12 6.92 -4.52 -20.38
C ASN A 12 6.52 -3.10 -19.91
N VAL A 13 6.92 -2.68 -18.70
CA VAL A 13 6.49 -1.41 -18.07
C VAL A 13 7.63 -0.36 -18.07
N ASP A 14 8.70 -0.60 -18.83
CA ASP A 14 9.92 0.21 -18.85
C ASP A 14 9.86 1.40 -19.82
N GLU A 15 8.69 2.02 -20.01
CA GLU A 15 8.61 3.36 -20.61
C GLU A 15 8.56 4.42 -19.49
N GLU A 16 9.73 4.99 -19.24
CA GLU A 16 10.22 6.18 -18.49
C GLU A 16 9.28 7.15 -17.73
N GLY A 17 7.95 7.06 -17.81
CA GLY A 17 6.99 7.88 -17.06
C GLY A 17 6.34 7.19 -15.85
N ILE A 18 6.31 5.86 -15.83
CA ILE A 18 5.59 5.05 -14.82
C ILE A 18 6.46 4.73 -13.59
N GLU A 19 7.78 4.89 -13.72
CA GLU A 19 8.81 4.38 -12.81
C GLU A 19 8.67 4.90 -11.36
N ARG A 20 8.34 6.17 -11.13
CA ARG A 20 8.26 6.72 -9.77
C ARG A 20 7.05 6.18 -8.98
N ARG A 21 5.93 5.94 -9.65
CA ARG A 21 4.64 5.59 -9.01
C ARG A 21 4.47 4.09 -8.78
N SER A 22 5.06 3.26 -9.64
CA SER A 22 4.98 1.80 -9.54
C SER A 22 6.07 1.18 -8.65
N ARG A 23 7.16 1.92 -8.37
CA ARG A 23 8.31 1.48 -7.56
C ARG A 23 8.01 0.76 -6.25
N PRO A 24 7.05 1.19 -5.41
CA PRO A 24 6.75 0.48 -4.15
C PRO A 24 6.17 -0.91 -4.40
N LEU A 25 5.26 -1.03 -5.38
CA LEU A 25 4.63 -2.29 -5.73
C LEU A 25 5.62 -3.23 -6.40
N VAL A 26 6.44 -2.66 -7.30
CA VAL A 26 7.56 -3.33 -7.93
C VAL A 26 8.51 -3.91 -6.88
N ALA A 27 9.00 -3.07 -5.95
CA ALA A 27 9.87 -3.53 -4.87
C ALA A 27 9.17 -4.57 -4.01
N TYR A 28 7.88 -4.38 -3.70
CA TYR A 28 7.10 -5.32 -2.90
C TYR A 28 6.90 -6.69 -3.57
N VAL A 29 6.78 -6.77 -4.89
CA VAL A 29 6.59 -8.06 -5.58
C VAL A 29 7.92 -8.76 -5.86
N SER A 30 8.98 -8.00 -6.15
CA SER A 30 10.27 -8.57 -6.55
C SER A 30 11.15 -9.04 -5.38
N THR A 31 10.84 -8.63 -4.15
CA THR A 31 11.66 -8.93 -2.97
C THR A 31 11.25 -10.27 -2.34
N PRO A 32 12.15 -11.26 -2.26
CA PRO A 32 11.88 -12.48 -1.53
C PRO A 32 11.80 -12.14 -0.03
N ARG A 33 10.62 -12.31 0.56
CA ARG A 33 10.34 -12.00 1.95
C ARG A 33 10.02 -13.25 2.75
N TYR A 34 10.36 -13.20 4.03
CA TYR A 34 9.87 -14.17 5.00
C TYR A 34 8.36 -14.00 5.22
N GLU A 35 7.59 -15.09 5.14
CA GLU A 35 6.12 -15.07 5.31
C GLU A 35 5.64 -15.74 6.60
N GLY A 36 6.55 -16.06 7.52
CA GLY A 36 6.17 -16.65 8.81
C GLY A 36 5.46 -15.68 9.76
N LEU A 37 4.97 -16.23 10.87
CA LEU A 37 4.22 -15.48 11.90
C LEU A 37 5.12 -14.80 12.93
N GLU A 38 6.42 -15.09 12.89
CA GLU A 38 7.40 -14.55 13.81
C GLU A 38 7.73 -13.09 13.47
N PHE A 39 7.95 -12.29 14.51
CA PHE A 39 8.37 -10.91 14.39
C PHE A 39 9.31 -10.54 15.53
N ASP A 40 10.20 -9.60 15.25
CA ASP A 40 11.15 -9.06 16.21
C ASP A 40 10.65 -7.70 16.72
N ARG A 41 10.46 -7.60 18.04
CA ARG A 41 9.97 -6.38 18.70
C ARG A 41 10.97 -5.22 18.61
N GLU A 42 12.27 -5.50 18.72
CA GLU A 42 13.29 -4.46 18.66
C GLU A 42 13.37 -3.86 17.25
N ILE A 43 13.31 -4.72 16.23
CA ILE A 43 13.22 -4.28 14.84
C ILE A 43 11.94 -3.48 14.61
N ALA A 44 10.80 -3.92 15.18
CA ALA A 44 9.53 -3.20 15.02
C ALA A 44 9.59 -1.79 15.60
N VAL A 45 10.19 -1.63 16.78
CA VAL A 45 10.40 -0.32 17.42
C VAL A 45 11.38 0.54 16.62
N LYS A 46 12.46 -0.06 16.10
CA LYS A 46 13.45 0.64 15.27
C LYS A 46 12.82 1.16 13.99
N ASP A 47 12.09 0.32 13.27
CA ASP A 47 11.43 0.67 12.01
C ASP A 47 10.30 1.69 12.26
N SER A 48 9.55 1.56 13.36
CA SER A 48 8.55 2.56 13.78
C SER A 48 9.17 3.95 13.94
N LYS A 49 10.33 4.05 14.61
CA LYS A 49 11.07 5.31 14.74
C LYS A 49 11.57 5.85 13.40
N ALA A 50 12.02 4.98 12.50
CA ALA A 50 12.46 5.37 11.17
C ALA A 50 11.29 5.92 10.34
N LEU A 51 10.12 5.28 10.40
CA LEU A 51 8.91 5.74 9.74
C LEU A 51 8.41 7.06 10.32
N PHE A 52 8.48 7.27 11.63
CA PHE A 52 8.11 8.55 12.23
C PHE A 52 8.98 9.70 11.73
N LYS A 53 10.31 9.51 11.71
CA LYS A 53 11.24 10.50 11.16
C LYS A 53 11.00 10.76 9.66
N ALA A 54 10.65 9.72 8.92
CA ALA A 54 10.32 9.81 7.49
C ALA A 54 9.01 10.58 7.25
N VAL A 55 8.06 10.54 8.19
CA VAL A 55 6.83 11.35 8.15
C VAL A 55 7.15 12.83 8.47
N GLU A 56 8.00 13.11 9.46
CA GLU A 56 8.33 14.50 9.83
C GLU A 56 9.17 15.22 8.76
N LYS A 57 10.00 14.48 8.03
CA LYS A 57 10.78 15.00 6.91
C LYS A 57 9.92 15.00 5.65
N LYS A 58 9.31 16.15 5.35
CA LYS A 58 8.51 16.38 4.14
C LYS A 58 9.21 15.88 2.86
N LEU A 59 8.39 15.32 1.96
CA LEU A 59 8.72 14.58 0.72
C LEU A 59 9.99 15.02 -0.04
N GLY A 60 10.85 14.03 -0.33
CA GLY A 60 11.98 14.16 -1.27
C GLY A 60 13.10 13.13 -1.04
N THR A 61 13.37 12.79 0.22
CA THR A 61 14.44 11.84 0.62
C THR A 61 13.89 10.54 1.22
N ASP A 62 12.71 10.60 1.85
CA ASP A 62 12.21 9.53 2.72
C ASP A 62 11.28 8.50 2.06
N GLU A 63 10.91 8.67 0.78
CA GLU A 63 10.19 7.64 0.00
C GLU A 63 10.97 6.32 -0.03
N LYS A 64 12.30 6.39 -0.05
CA LYS A 64 13.18 5.20 -0.01
C LYS A 64 13.03 4.42 1.29
N THR A 65 12.86 5.11 2.41
CA THR A 65 12.66 4.49 3.73
C THR A 65 11.33 3.74 3.77
N PHE A 66 10.27 4.35 3.25
CA PHE A 66 8.97 3.68 3.10
C PHE A 66 9.07 2.46 2.20
N ILE A 67 9.67 2.59 1.00
CA ILE A 67 9.81 1.48 0.07
C ILE A 67 10.58 0.34 0.74
N HIS A 68 11.76 0.60 1.30
CA HIS A 68 12.61 -0.42 1.93
C HIS A 68 11.91 -1.18 3.06
N ILE A 69 11.31 -0.48 4.03
CA ILE A 69 10.62 -1.12 5.16
C ILE A 69 9.43 -1.93 4.66
N PHE A 70 8.61 -1.38 3.76
CA PHE A 70 7.40 -2.03 3.30
C PHE A 70 7.70 -3.19 2.33
N SER A 71 8.80 -3.13 1.59
CA SER A 71 9.20 -4.19 0.66
C SER A 71 9.99 -5.32 1.32
N GLU A 72 10.71 -5.09 2.42
CA GLU A 72 11.58 -6.14 2.99
C GLU A 72 10.98 -6.82 4.23
N ARG A 73 10.07 -6.15 4.96
CA ARG A 73 9.51 -6.71 6.18
C ARG A 73 8.38 -7.70 5.90
N SER A 74 8.37 -8.78 6.68
CA SER A 74 7.29 -9.77 6.67
C SER A 74 5.98 -9.12 7.07
N ARG A 75 4.87 -9.78 6.72
CA ARG A 75 3.55 -9.32 7.11
C ARG A 75 3.39 -9.23 8.64
N ALA A 76 3.86 -10.24 9.37
CA ALA A 76 3.82 -10.26 10.82
C ALA A 76 4.63 -9.11 11.42
N GLN A 77 5.81 -8.83 10.86
CA GLN A 77 6.65 -7.71 11.24
C GLN A 77 5.97 -6.36 10.98
N LEU A 78 5.33 -6.18 9.82
CA LEU A 78 4.59 -4.95 9.50
C LEU A 78 3.42 -4.72 10.45
N ALA A 79 2.69 -5.78 10.83
CA ALA A 79 1.64 -5.67 11.84
C ALA A 79 2.20 -5.23 13.20
N ALA A 80 3.35 -5.80 13.61
CA ALA A 80 4.03 -5.39 14.83
C ALA A 80 4.52 -3.94 14.79
N ILE A 81 5.03 -3.48 13.64
CA ILE A 81 5.43 -2.08 13.42
C ILE A 81 4.23 -1.15 13.58
N ILE A 82 3.07 -1.50 13.01
CA ILE A 82 1.85 -0.70 13.14
C ILE A 82 1.43 -0.55 14.60
N SER A 83 1.46 -1.65 15.37
CA SER A 83 1.16 -1.62 16.81
C SER A 83 2.16 -0.75 17.56
N ALA A 84 3.46 -0.99 17.36
CA ALA A 84 4.52 -0.24 18.03
C ALA A 84 4.45 1.26 17.71
N TYR A 85 4.13 1.62 16.47
CA TYR A 85 3.95 3.01 16.06
C TYR A 85 2.77 3.68 16.78
N HIS A 86 1.64 2.99 16.84
CA HIS A 86 0.47 3.49 17.56
C HIS A 86 0.78 3.71 19.05
N ASP A 87 1.44 2.75 19.69
CA ASP A 87 1.78 2.80 21.11
C ASP A 87 2.77 3.93 21.44
N MET A 88 3.69 4.23 20.52
CA MET A 88 4.71 5.26 20.69
C MET A 88 4.23 6.69 20.41
N TYR A 89 3.36 6.88 19.41
CA TYR A 89 3.04 8.20 18.88
C TYR A 89 1.56 8.60 19.07
N GLY A 90 0.72 7.70 19.56
CA GLY A 90 -0.68 8.00 19.90
C GLY A 90 -1.59 8.23 18.69
N HIS A 91 -1.12 7.96 17.47
CA HIS A 91 -1.93 8.01 16.26
C HIS A 91 -1.57 6.87 15.30
N SER A 92 -2.49 6.53 14.39
CA SER A 92 -2.25 5.43 13.46
C SER A 92 -1.20 5.79 12.40
N LEU A 93 -0.36 4.82 12.07
CA LEU A 93 0.62 4.93 10.98
C LEU A 93 -0.08 5.23 9.65
N LYS A 94 -1.27 4.65 9.40
CA LYS A 94 -2.07 4.93 8.20
C LYS A 94 -2.46 6.40 8.08
N LYS A 95 -2.82 7.05 9.20
CA LYS A 95 -3.18 8.48 9.20
C LYS A 95 -1.95 9.34 8.90
N ALA A 96 -0.80 8.96 9.45
CA ALA A 96 0.46 9.65 9.18
C ALA A 96 0.85 9.55 7.69
N VAL A 97 0.80 8.35 7.11
CA VAL A 97 1.08 8.13 5.68
C VAL A 97 0.13 8.92 4.78
N LYS A 98 -1.17 8.96 5.12
CA LYS A 98 -2.17 9.74 4.37
C LYS A 98 -1.97 11.26 4.45
N GLY A 99 -1.34 11.75 5.52
CA GLY A 99 -1.01 13.16 5.66
C GLY A 99 0.19 13.60 4.83
N GLU A 100 1.15 12.69 4.65
CA GLU A 100 2.46 13.02 4.05
C GLU A 100 2.62 12.55 2.60
N THR A 101 1.84 11.57 2.15
CA THR A 101 1.92 11.03 0.79
C THR A 101 0.64 11.30 0.01
N SER A 102 0.73 11.24 -1.31
CA SER A 102 -0.43 11.43 -2.19
C SER A 102 -0.36 10.53 -3.42
N GLY A 103 -1.51 10.38 -4.08
CA GLY A 103 -1.62 9.64 -5.33
C GLY A 103 -1.33 8.15 -5.17
N LEU A 104 -0.82 7.51 -6.23
CA LEU A 104 -0.65 6.05 -6.27
C LEU A 104 0.32 5.50 -5.20
N PHE A 105 1.31 6.30 -4.81
CA PHE A 105 2.27 5.92 -3.77
C PHE A 105 1.57 5.76 -2.41
N GLU A 106 0.72 6.72 -2.04
CA GLU A 106 -0.12 6.64 -0.84
C GLU A 106 -1.02 5.39 -0.88
N TYR A 107 -1.73 5.17 -2.00
CA TYR A 107 -2.61 4.02 -2.16
C TYR A 107 -1.88 2.69 -2.00
N ALA A 108 -0.67 2.57 -2.55
CA ALA A 108 0.14 1.36 -2.42
C ALA A 108 0.51 1.10 -0.95
N LEU A 109 1.03 2.10 -0.24
CA LEU A 109 1.42 1.96 1.17
C LEU A 109 0.22 1.64 2.08
N LEU A 110 -0.91 2.35 1.90
CA LEU A 110 -2.12 2.10 2.68
C LEU A 110 -2.71 0.71 2.43
N THR A 111 -2.58 0.20 1.21
CA THR A 111 -2.99 -1.16 0.85
C THR A 111 -2.13 -2.19 1.58
N ILE A 112 -0.80 -2.05 1.53
CA ILE A 112 0.13 -2.95 2.22
C ILE A 112 -0.15 -2.98 3.73
N LEU A 113 -0.35 -1.82 4.37
CA LEU A 113 -0.68 -1.75 5.82
C LEU A 113 -2.01 -2.44 6.13
N SER A 114 -3.02 -2.24 5.28
CA SER A 114 -4.35 -2.82 5.50
C SER A 114 -4.35 -4.34 5.33
N CYS A 115 -3.64 -4.84 4.32
CA CYS A 115 -3.42 -6.28 4.12
C CYS A 115 -2.62 -6.88 5.27
N SER A 116 -1.67 -6.13 5.85
CA SER A 116 -0.83 -6.61 6.93
C SER A 116 -1.59 -6.81 8.24
N GLU A 117 -2.44 -5.85 8.62
CA GLU A 117 -3.31 -5.95 9.80
C GLU A 117 -4.40 -7.00 9.63
N ASN A 118 -5.21 -6.89 8.57
CA ASN A 118 -6.34 -7.77 8.36
C ASN A 118 -6.73 -7.86 6.87
N PRO A 119 -6.27 -8.90 6.16
CA PRO A 119 -6.50 -9.07 4.73
C PRO A 119 -7.97 -9.34 4.45
N VAL A 120 -8.65 -10.14 5.30
CA VAL A 120 -10.06 -10.49 5.11
C VAL A 120 -10.92 -9.23 5.15
N ARG A 121 -10.63 -8.33 6.11
CA ARG A 121 -11.31 -7.03 6.21
C ARG A 121 -11.01 -6.13 5.02
N TYR A 122 -9.76 -6.10 4.55
CA TYR A 122 -9.39 -5.30 3.39
C TYR A 122 -10.09 -5.82 2.12
N PHE A 123 -9.97 -7.10 1.81
CA PHE A 123 -10.62 -7.70 0.65
C PHE A 123 -12.14 -7.61 0.74
N GLY A 124 -12.74 -7.82 1.92
CA GLY A 124 -14.18 -7.63 2.11
C GLY A 124 -14.64 -6.21 1.78
N LYS A 125 -13.85 -5.19 2.17
CA LYS A 125 -14.13 -3.79 1.77
C LYS A 125 -14.00 -3.59 0.26
N VAL A 126 -12.92 -4.11 -0.35
CA VAL A 126 -12.69 -3.98 -1.80
C VAL A 126 -13.82 -4.64 -2.60
N LEU A 127 -14.18 -5.87 -2.25
CA LEU A 127 -15.30 -6.61 -2.84
C LEU A 127 -16.62 -5.85 -2.69
N SER A 128 -16.91 -5.34 -1.50
CA SER A 128 -18.12 -4.55 -1.25
C SER A 128 -18.16 -3.27 -2.10
N LEU A 129 -17.03 -2.55 -2.22
CA LEU A 129 -16.94 -1.35 -3.04
C LEU A 129 -17.12 -1.65 -4.52
N ILE A 130 -16.54 -2.74 -5.03
CA ILE A 130 -16.68 -3.14 -6.43
C ILE A 130 -18.12 -3.50 -6.76
N ILE A 131 -18.79 -4.26 -5.88
CA ILE A 131 -20.21 -4.61 -6.05
C ILE A 131 -21.07 -3.35 -6.06
N LEU A 132 -20.86 -2.44 -5.10
CA LEU A 132 -21.59 -1.17 -5.05
C LEU A 132 -21.33 -0.30 -6.28
N TRP A 133 -20.10 -0.28 -6.81
CA TRP A 133 -19.77 0.43 -8.03
C TRP A 133 -20.51 -0.14 -9.24
N LYS A 134 -20.50 -1.47 -9.39
CA LYS A 134 -21.25 -2.17 -10.45
C LYS A 134 -22.76 -1.93 -10.38
N ILE A 135 -23.32 -1.89 -9.18
CA ILE A 135 -24.74 -1.55 -8.97
C ILE A 135 -25.01 -0.10 -9.39
N LYS A 136 -24.14 0.85 -9.01
CA LYS A 136 -24.30 2.25 -9.42
C LYS A 136 -24.21 2.42 -10.94
N GLU A 137 -23.27 1.73 -11.58
CA GLU A 137 -23.12 1.72 -13.04
C GLU A 137 -24.41 1.22 -13.72
N ALA A 138 -24.94 0.09 -13.28
CA ALA A 138 -26.20 -0.46 -13.80
C ALA A 138 -27.41 0.47 -13.56
N ILE A 139 -27.48 1.16 -12.41
CA ILE A 139 -28.54 2.15 -12.15
C ILE A 139 -28.44 3.34 -13.10
N VAL A 140 -27.23 3.82 -13.38
CA VAL A 140 -27.00 4.93 -14.34
C VAL A 140 -27.47 4.51 -15.73
N GLU A 141 -27.09 3.31 -16.19
CA GLU A 141 -27.54 2.74 -17.48
C GLU A 141 -29.07 2.64 -17.57
N LEU A 142 -29.74 2.12 -16.52
CA LEU A 142 -31.20 1.98 -16.46
C LEU A 142 -31.93 3.34 -16.39
N SER A 143 -31.30 4.36 -15.81
CA SER A 143 -31.88 5.71 -15.68
C SER A 143 -31.75 6.57 -16.93
N GLY A 144 -31.05 6.09 -17.97
CA GLY A 144 -30.89 6.80 -19.25
C GLY A 144 -30.10 8.11 -19.17
N THR A 145 -29.46 8.40 -18.03
CA THR A 145 -28.57 9.56 -17.90
C THR A 145 -27.21 9.22 -18.49
N HIS A 146 -26.98 9.61 -19.75
CA HIS A 146 -25.65 9.63 -20.34
C HIS A 146 -24.78 10.64 -19.58
N VAL A 147 -24.06 10.19 -18.55
CA VAL A 147 -22.98 10.99 -17.97
C VAL A 147 -21.72 10.71 -18.77
N SER A 148 -21.43 11.60 -19.71
CA SER A 148 -20.12 11.68 -20.37
C SER A 148 -19.09 12.12 -19.33
N ILE A 149 -18.54 11.17 -18.57
CA ILE A 149 -17.41 11.45 -17.68
C ILE A 149 -16.14 11.10 -18.44
N TYR A 150 -15.57 12.13 -19.05
CA TYR A 150 -14.22 12.13 -19.58
C TYR A 150 -13.25 11.70 -18.46
N VAL A 151 -12.46 10.68 -18.76
CA VAL A 151 -11.18 10.42 -18.11
C VAL A 151 -10.23 11.51 -18.58
N GLY A 152 -9.79 12.36 -17.66
CA GLY A 152 -8.78 13.41 -17.86
C GLY A 152 -7.85 13.47 -16.67
#